data_AF-A0A381UEV4-F1
#
_entry.id   AF-A0A381UEV4-F1
#
_cell.length_a   1.000
_cell.length_b   1.000
_cell.length_c   1.000
_cell.angle_alpha   90.00
_cell.angle_beta   90.00
_cell.angle_gamma   90.00
#
_symmetry.space_group_name_H-M   'P 1'
#
loop_
_entity.id
_entity.type
_entity.pdbx_description
1 polymer ?
#
loop_
_entity_poly.entity_id
_entity_poly.type
_entity_poly.pdbx_seq_one_letter_code
_entity_poly.pdbx_strand_id
1 'polypeptide(L)'
;MTEQAPISRLISHMKAHRSTMWLATLFSILNKIFDLAPPLLIGAAVDVVVMEEKSVLSTYGYPDPKEQLIILSILTVIIWVLESLFEY
;
A
#
# COMPACT_ATOMS: atom_id res chain seq x y z
N MET A 1 47.66 7.38 -14.17
CA MET A 1 47.01 6.75 -13.00
C MET A 1 45.63 7.36 -12.89
N THR A 2 44.65 6.80 -13.59
CA THR A 2 43.27 7.29 -13.53
C THR A 2 42.68 6.88 -12.19
N GLU A 3 42.55 7.84 -11.27
CA GLU A 3 41.75 7.68 -10.06
C GLU A 3 40.31 7.38 -10.49
N GLN A 4 39.98 6.09 -10.56
CA GLN A 4 38.60 5.66 -10.75
C GLN A 4 37.82 6.11 -9.52
N ALA A 5 36.93 7.09 -9.73
CA ALA A 5 36.09 7.65 -8.68
C ALA A 5 35.50 6.51 -7.82
N PRO A 6 35.66 6.56 -6.49
CA PRO A 6 35.31 5.44 -5.58
C PRO A 6 33.85 4.99 -5.73
N ILE A 7 32.98 5.93 -6.10
CA ILE A 7 31.56 5.74 -6.42
C ILE A 7 31.34 4.84 -7.65
N SER A 8 32.17 4.98 -8.69
CA SER A 8 32.07 4.19 -9.93
C SER A 8 32.45 2.72 -9.68
N ARG A 9 33.40 2.49 -8.77
CA ARG A 9 33.80 1.14 -8.34
C ARG A 9 32.72 0.45 -7.50
N LEU A 10 31.99 1.22 -6.68
CA LEU A 10 30.83 0.75 -5.90
C LEU A 10 29.65 0.36 -6.81
N ILE A 11 29.32 1.21 -7.79
CA ILE A 11 28.24 0.96 -8.75
C ILE A 11 28.53 -0.26 -9.63
N SER A 12 29.80 -0.53 -9.94
CA SER A 12 30.24 -1.74 -10.64
C SER A 12 29.99 -3.01 -9.81
N HIS A 13 30.21 -2.97 -8.49
CA HIS A 13 29.93 -4.09 -7.59
C HIS A 13 28.43 -4.34 -7.37
N MET A 14 27.59 -3.29 -7.37
CA MET A 14 26.13 -3.45 -7.30
C MET A 14 25.51 -4.01 -8.60
N LYS A 15 26.27 -4.08 -9.70
CA LYS A 15 25.77 -4.56 -11.00
C LYS A 15 25.41 -6.05 -11.00
N ALA A 16 25.98 -6.85 -10.09
CA ALA A 16 25.71 -8.28 -9.97
C ALA A 16 24.32 -8.60 -9.36
N HIS A 17 23.66 -7.64 -8.68
CA HIS A 17 22.37 -7.84 -7.99
C HIS A 17 21.25 -6.91 -8.47
N ARG A 18 21.28 -6.49 -9.75
CA ARG A 18 20.25 -5.57 -10.29
C ARG A 18 18.83 -6.13 -10.27
N SER A 19 18.65 -7.45 -10.44
CA SER A 19 17.32 -8.07 -10.36
C SER A 19 16.76 -8.01 -8.93
N THR A 20 17.59 -8.28 -7.92
CA THR A 20 17.20 -8.14 -6.51
C THR A 20 16.86 -6.70 -6.17
N MET A 21 17.63 -5.74 -6.68
CA MET A 21 17.42 -4.31 -6.45
C MET A 21 16.11 -3.80 -7.09
N TRP A 22 15.77 -4.28 -8.30
CA TRP A 22 14.48 -3.98 -8.92
C TRP A 22 13.30 -4.60 -8.19
N LEU A 23 13.42 -5.86 -7.75
CA LEU A 23 12.37 -6.53 -6.98
C LEU A 23 12.14 -5.82 -5.65
N ALA A 24 13.21 -5.47 -4.93
CA ALA A 24 13.15 -4.71 -3.68
C ALA A 24 12.53 -3.32 -3.89
N THR A 25 12.82 -2.65 -5.01
CA THR A 25 12.24 -1.35 -5.34
C THR A 25 10.75 -1.47 -5.65
N LEU A 26 10.34 -2.50 -6.41
CA LEU A 26 8.94 -2.77 -6.71
C LEU A 26 8.15 -3.13 -5.45
N PHE A 27 8.69 -4.01 -4.60
CA PHE A 27 8.11 -4.33 -3.29
C PHE A 27 8.00 -3.08 -2.41
N SER A 28 9.04 -2.25 -2.33
CA SER A 28 8.98 -0.98 -1.60
C SER A 28 7.91 -0.03 -2.12
N ILE A 29 7.73 0.09 -3.44
CA ILE A 29 6.69 0.96 -4.03
C ILE A 29 5.30 0.42 -3.73
N LEU A 30 5.09 -0.89 -3.91
CA LEU A 30 3.82 -1.55 -3.58
C LEU A 30 3.50 -1.39 -2.10
N ASN A 31 4.48 -1.63 -1.22
CA ASN A 31 4.28 -1.48 0.21
C ASN A 31 3.88 -0.05 0.59
N LYS A 32 4.56 0.96 0.02
CA LYS A 32 4.20 2.36 0.20
C LYS A 32 2.80 2.73 -0.29
N ILE A 33 2.28 2.03 -1.30
CA ILE A 33 0.90 2.20 -1.78
C ILE A 33 -0.07 1.57 -0.78
N PHE A 34 0.26 0.39 -0.23
CA PHE A 34 -0.55 -0.26 0.80
C PHE A 34 -0.57 0.54 2.11
N ASP A 35 0.53 1.20 2.50
CA ASP A 35 0.58 2.13 3.65
C ASP A 35 -0.38 3.31 3.51
N LEU A 36 -0.80 3.64 2.28
CA LEU A 36 -1.74 4.72 2.00
C LEU A 36 -3.21 4.28 2.08
N ALA A 37 -3.46 2.98 2.11
CA ALA A 37 -4.80 2.42 2.19
C ALA A 37 -5.46 2.58 3.58
N PRO A 38 -4.77 2.43 4.74
CA PRO A 38 -5.37 2.68 6.04
C PRO A 38 -5.97 4.08 6.21
N PRO A 39 -5.30 5.19 5.85
CA PRO A 39 -5.90 6.53 5.89
C PRO A 39 -7.17 6.65 5.03
N LEU A 40 -7.17 6.05 3.83
CA LEU A 40 -8.31 6.05 2.93
C LEU A 40 -9.48 5.22 3.49
N LEU A 41 -9.18 4.06 4.05
CA LEU A 41 -10.15 3.18 4.70
C LEU A 41 -10.77 3.83 5.94
N ILE A 42 -9.97 4.49 6.76
CA ILE A 42 -10.48 5.24 7.93
C ILE A 42 -11.40 6.37 7.44
N GLY A 43 -11.01 7.11 6.41
CA GLY A 43 -11.86 8.14 5.79
C GLY A 43 -13.19 7.58 5.29
N ALA A 44 -13.16 6.42 4.61
CA ALA A 44 -14.36 5.73 4.14
C ALA A 44 -15.22 5.20 5.30
N ALA A 45 -14.62 4.63 6.35
CA ALA A 45 -15.34 4.20 7.55
C ALA A 45 -16.05 5.37 8.24
N VAL A 46 -15.36 6.50 8.39
CA VAL A 46 -15.92 7.72 8.99
C VAL A 46 -17.04 8.29 8.10
N ASP A 47 -16.87 8.31 6.77
CA ASP A 47 -17.93 8.73 5.84
C ASP A 47 -19.19 7.88 5.99
N VAL A 48 -19.04 6.56 6.07
CA VAL A 48 -20.14 5.61 6.28
C VAL A 48 -20.83 5.83 7.63
N VAL A 49 -20.08 6.03 8.71
CA VAL A 49 -20.65 6.24 10.06
C VAL A 49 -21.29 7.62 10.20
N VAL A 50 -20.75 8.65 9.54
CA VAL A 50 -21.25 10.03 9.67
C VAL A 50 -22.44 10.30 8.74
N MET A 51 -22.41 9.77 7.51
CA MET A 51 -23.46 10.02 6.53
C MET A 51 -24.52 8.91 6.48
N GLU A 52 -24.29 7.73 7.07
CA GLU A 52 -25.21 6.58 7.15
C GLU A 52 -26.00 6.34 5.85
N GLU A 53 -27.22 6.88 5.71
CA GLU A 53 -28.09 6.71 4.52
C GLU A 53 -27.68 7.57 3.29
N LYS A 54 -26.84 8.60 3.47
CA LYS A 54 -26.34 9.48 2.40
C LYS A 54 -24.86 9.30 2.09
N SER A 55 -24.20 8.27 2.64
CA SER A 55 -22.81 7.98 2.30
C SER A 55 -22.68 7.69 0.80
N VAL A 56 -21.53 8.01 0.22
CA VAL A 56 -21.24 7.81 -1.21
C VAL A 56 -21.45 6.34 -1.64
N LEU A 57 -21.33 5.38 -0.72
CA LEU A 57 -21.63 3.96 -0.95
C LEU A 57 -23.14 3.64 -1.05
N SER A 58 -24.03 4.43 -0.44
CA SER A 58 -25.49 4.22 -0.54
C SER A 58 -25.99 4.46 -1.97
N THR A 59 -25.30 5.34 -2.72
CA THR A 59 -25.58 5.59 -4.14
C THR A 59 -25.16 4.41 -5.04
N TYR A 60 -24.31 3.50 -4.55
CA TYR A 60 -23.80 2.33 -5.28
C TYR A 60 -24.60 1.04 -5.02
N GLY A 61 -25.61 1.06 -4.13
CA GLY A 61 -26.58 -0.04 -3.96
C GLY A 61 -26.47 -0.88 -2.69
N TYR A 62 -25.68 -0.47 -1.69
CA TYR A 62 -25.63 -1.13 -0.37
C TYR A 62 -26.27 -0.20 0.69
N PRO A 63 -27.55 -0.40 1.05
CA PRO A 63 -28.30 0.50 1.93
C PRO A 63 -27.94 0.37 3.41
N ASP A 64 -27.34 -0.75 3.84
CA ASP A 64 -27.07 -1.03 5.25
C ASP A 64 -25.64 -0.64 5.67
N PRO A 65 -25.47 0.35 6.58
CA PRO A 65 -24.16 0.79 7.08
C PRO A 65 -23.37 -0.34 7.77
N LYS A 66 -24.07 -1.32 8.37
CA LYS A 66 -23.44 -2.48 9.00
C LYS A 66 -22.69 -3.37 8.00
N GLU A 67 -23.26 -3.62 6.82
CA GLU A 67 -22.60 -4.43 5.80
C GLU A 67 -21.38 -3.70 5.24
N GLN A 68 -21.49 -2.38 5.03
CA GLN A 68 -20.37 -1.54 4.59
C GLN A 68 -19.20 -1.60 5.57
N LEU A 69 -19.47 -1.53 6.89
CA LEU A 69 -18.44 -1.63 7.93
C LEU A 69 -17.79 -3.02 8.00
N ILE A 70 -18.56 -4.10 7.78
CA ILE A 70 -18.03 -5.46 7.72
C ILE A 70 -17.08 -5.62 6.53
N ILE A 71 -17.48 -5.13 5.35
CA ILE A 71 -16.65 -5.15 4.14
C ILE A 71 -15.37 -4.33 4.37
N LEU A 72 -15.48 -3.14 4.95
CA LEU A 72 -14.33 -2.28 5.28
C LEU A 72 -13.37 -2.94 6.27
N SER A 73 -13.90 -3.63 7.28
CA SER A 73 -13.09 -4.36 8.26
C SER A 73 -12.32 -5.52 7.60
N ILE A 74 -12.97 -6.30 6.73
CA ILE A 74 -12.32 -7.38 5.98
C ILE A 74 -11.24 -6.80 5.06
N LEU A 75 -11.55 -5.72 4.34
CA LEU A 75 -10.61 -5.05 3.44
C LEU A 75 -9.39 -4.52 4.19
N THR A 76 -9.60 -3.99 5.40
CA THR A 76 -8.51 -3.54 6.29
C THR A 76 -7.57 -4.68 6.65
N VAL A 77 -8.11 -5.84 7.05
CA VAL A 77 -7.30 -7.02 7.39
C VAL A 77 -6.50 -7.51 6.18
N ILE A 78 -7.12 -7.53 4.99
CA ILE A 78 -6.43 -7.94 3.75
C ILE A 78 -5.26 -7.01 3.44
N ILE A 79 -5.46 -5.70 3.53
CA ILE A 79 -4.41 -4.71 3.30
C ILE A 79 -3.26 -4.91 4.29
N TRP A 80 -3.57 -5.16 5.56
CA TRP A 80 -2.56 -5.36 6.60
C TRP A 80 -1.72 -6.64 6.37
N VAL A 81 -2.36 -7.72 5.92
CA VAL A 81 -1.66 -8.95 5.53
C VAL A 81 -0.78 -8.72 4.30
N LEU A 82 -1.26 -7.97 3.30
CA LEU A 82 -0.46 -7.64 2.12
C LEU A 82 0.74 -6.76 2.49
N GLU A 83 0.53 -5.70 3.27
CA GLU A 83 1.61 -4.84 3.83
C GLU A 83 2.69 -5.70 4.50
N SER A 84 2.28 -6.59 5.42
CA SER A 84 3.21 -7.50 6.11
C SER A 84 3.97 -8.44 5.16
N LEU A 85 3.34 -8.87 4.05
CA LEU A 85 3.97 -9.73 3.05
C LEU A 85 4.94 -8.96 2.13
N PHE A 86 4.71 -7.65 1.91
CA PHE A 86 5.55 -6.81 1.06
C PHE A 86 6.65 -6.07 1.83
N GLU A 87 6.59 -6.04 3.16
CA GLU A 87 7.62 -5.43 4.01
C GLU A 87 8.83 -6.35 4.26
N TYR A 88 8.71 -7.66 3.99
CA TYR A 88 9.74 -8.69 4.24
C TYR A 88 10.45 -9.17 2.96
#